data_AF-A0A2D7ZTN3-F1
#
_entry.id   AF-A0A2D7ZTN3-F1
#
_cell.length_a   1.000
_cell.length_b   1.000
_cell.length_c   1.000
_cell.angle_alpha   90.00
_cell.angle_beta   90.00
_cell.angle_gamma   90.00
#
_symmetry.space_group_name_H-M   'P 1'
#
loop_
_entity.id
_entity.type
_entity.pdbx_description
1 polymer ?
#
loop_
_entity_poly.entity_id
_entity_poly.type
_entity_poly.pdbx_seq_one_letter_code
_entity_poly.pdbx_strand_id
1 'polypeptide(L)'
;MEGSSPRQWPYASSNSPLPLPEHPVLFTNQRVIPLDRFAGEMTDESVEGDALHAYVRSYGTQEALLDELLKQEGAPLVDERRPILLQGELANPYRLQEMNMGPLPLLPVRLEGICRTWADGLDPRDAYPGVHHVTLARTPGWWEVSHLGLASREQLKIVRDWLDNGVRSTWRPVKLGEGAVRFEHDATLQPPSSSDVEWDGTTERVSVPTPPPTGPLISLDALLAVVHTRQGCYNHRGRLARCVHVHQRAFHDGLFRKGSSHRWDDILTLR
;
A
#
# COMPACT_ATOMS: atom_id res chain seq x y z
N MET A 1 9.59 23.82 9.98
CA MET A 1 8.88 22.54 9.80
C MET A 1 9.77 21.37 10.23
N GLU A 2 9.57 20.88 11.46
CA GLU A 2 10.27 19.70 11.98
C GLU A 2 9.53 18.44 11.54
N GLY A 3 9.98 17.82 10.45
CA GLY A 3 9.64 16.43 10.15
C GLY A 3 10.61 15.49 10.87
N SER A 4 10.17 14.29 11.22
CA SER A 4 11.06 13.29 11.82
C SER A 4 12.01 12.72 10.78
N SER A 5 13.22 12.33 11.19
CA SER A 5 14.14 11.65 10.27
C SER A 5 13.54 10.31 9.84
N PRO A 6 13.50 9.97 8.54
CA PRO A 6 13.00 8.66 8.10
C PRO A 6 13.84 7.50 8.67
N ARG A 7 15.13 7.73 8.95
CA ARG A 7 16.02 6.75 9.60
C ARG A 7 15.64 6.44 11.05
N GLN A 8 14.88 7.34 11.69
CA GLN A 8 14.34 7.17 13.03
C GLN A 8 12.93 6.59 13.00
N TRP A 9 12.32 6.42 11.81
CA TRP A 9 11.02 5.79 11.70
C TRP A 9 11.13 4.34 12.21
N PRO A 10 10.23 3.89 13.11
CA PRO A 10 10.38 2.56 13.68
C PRO A 10 10.29 1.50 12.58
N TYR A 11 11.27 0.59 12.58
CA TYR A 11 11.29 -0.56 11.70
C TYR A 11 12.02 -1.70 12.38
N ALA A 12 11.41 -2.88 12.35
CA ALA A 12 12.04 -4.12 12.73
C ALA A 12 11.53 -5.20 11.79
N SER A 13 12.44 -6.05 11.29
CA SER A 13 12.06 -7.13 10.37
C SER A 13 10.93 -7.99 10.94
N SER A 14 10.88 -8.24 12.26
CA SER A 14 9.80 -9.02 12.90
C SER A 14 8.41 -8.40 12.81
N ASN A 15 8.31 -7.07 12.65
CA ASN A 15 7.04 -6.34 12.61
C ASN A 15 6.82 -5.63 11.26
N SER A 16 7.69 -5.87 10.27
CA SER A 16 7.54 -5.30 8.94
C SER A 16 6.13 -5.64 8.39
N PRO A 17 5.43 -4.69 7.76
CA PRO A 17 5.89 -3.35 7.38
C PRO A 17 5.61 -2.23 8.41
N LEU A 18 5.18 -2.57 9.64
CA LEU A 18 4.67 -1.61 10.63
C LEU A 18 5.78 -0.93 11.46
N PRO A 19 5.51 0.27 12.00
CA PRO A 19 4.34 1.13 11.74
C PRO A 19 4.40 1.79 10.34
N LEU A 20 3.22 2.01 9.76
CA LEU A 20 3.05 2.82 8.55
C LEU A 20 2.51 4.21 8.94
N PRO A 21 2.66 5.25 8.10
CA PRO A 21 2.10 6.56 8.39
C PRO A 21 0.58 6.50 8.59
N GLU A 22 0.08 6.99 9.71
CA GLU A 22 -1.37 7.04 10.00
C GLU A 22 -2.06 8.22 9.30
N HIS A 23 -1.29 9.22 8.90
CA HIS A 23 -1.76 10.43 8.25
C HIS A 23 -1.04 10.63 6.90
N PRO A 24 -1.60 11.49 6.02
CA PRO A 24 -0.89 11.96 4.84
C PRO A 24 0.50 12.52 5.19
N VAL A 25 1.53 12.06 4.49
CA VAL A 25 2.90 12.57 4.65
C VAL A 25 3.58 12.73 3.31
N LEU A 26 4.53 13.67 3.23
CA LEU A 26 5.55 13.69 2.20
C LEU A 26 6.81 13.06 2.78
N PHE A 27 7.17 11.87 2.30
CA PHE A 27 8.49 11.30 2.56
C PHE A 27 9.54 12.09 1.75
N THR A 28 10.69 12.35 2.36
CA THR A 28 11.93 12.84 1.73
C THR A 28 13.10 12.07 2.34
N ASN A 29 14.30 12.15 1.75
CA ASN A 29 15.46 11.44 2.28
C ASN A 29 15.99 11.99 3.62
N GLN A 30 15.50 13.17 4.04
CA GLN A 30 15.97 13.90 5.21
C GLN A 30 14.90 13.92 6.30
N ARG A 31 13.63 14.00 5.92
CA ARG A 31 12.49 14.20 6.81
C ARG A 31 11.20 13.56 6.27
N VAL A 32 10.36 13.11 7.18
CA VAL A 32 8.96 12.78 6.91
C VAL A 32 8.13 14.00 7.31
N ILE A 33 7.53 14.67 6.33
CA ILE A 33 6.78 15.92 6.52
C ILE A 33 5.29 15.58 6.62
N PRO A 34 4.61 15.83 7.75
CA PRO A 34 3.17 15.68 7.84
C PRO A 34 2.46 16.61 6.86
N LEU A 35 1.46 16.10 6.13
CA LEU A 35 0.58 16.90 5.29
C LEU A 35 -0.73 17.13 6.08
N ASP A 36 -0.66 18.04 7.06
CA ASP A 36 -1.70 18.31 8.06
C ASP A 36 -2.86 19.20 7.56
N ARG A 37 -2.83 19.59 6.28
CA ARG A 37 -3.87 20.39 5.65
C ARG A 37 -4.37 19.72 4.38
N PHE A 38 -5.69 19.64 4.26
CA PHE A 38 -6.38 19.32 3.02
C PHE A 38 -7.31 20.48 2.64
N ALA A 39 -7.06 21.09 1.47
CA ALA A 39 -7.80 22.25 0.98
C ALA A 39 -8.83 21.90 -0.12
N GLY A 40 -9.05 20.62 -0.37
CA GLY A 40 -9.94 20.14 -1.43
C GLY A 40 -11.35 19.92 -0.94
N GLU A 41 -12.26 19.63 -1.88
CA GLU A 41 -13.63 19.26 -1.57
C GLU A 41 -13.73 17.77 -1.28
N MET A 42 -14.54 17.40 -0.30
CA MET A 42 -14.90 16.01 -0.06
C MET A 42 -15.96 15.61 -1.08
N THR A 43 -15.69 14.54 -1.82
CA THR A 43 -16.55 14.01 -2.87
C THR A 43 -16.48 12.49 -2.88
N ASP A 44 -17.60 11.86 -3.23
CA ASP A 44 -17.68 10.40 -3.45
C ASP A 44 -17.51 10.03 -4.93
N GLU A 45 -17.36 11.03 -5.81
CA GLU A 45 -17.19 10.83 -7.25
C GLU A 45 -15.87 10.13 -7.56
N SER A 46 -15.82 9.44 -8.69
CA SER A 46 -14.56 8.82 -9.13
C SER A 46 -13.63 9.86 -9.75
N VAL A 47 -12.36 9.85 -9.36
CA VAL A 47 -11.31 10.72 -9.87
C VAL A 47 -10.28 9.94 -10.68
N GLU A 48 -9.83 10.56 -11.77
CA GLU A 48 -8.77 10.06 -12.64
C GLU A 48 -8.05 11.21 -13.35
N GLY A 49 -6.90 10.91 -13.97
CA GLY A 49 -6.12 11.89 -14.73
C GLY A 49 -5.90 13.21 -13.96
N ASP A 50 -6.27 14.32 -14.60
CA ASP A 50 -6.10 15.67 -14.03
C ASP A 50 -6.95 15.89 -12.77
N ALA A 51 -8.14 15.28 -12.67
CA ALA A 51 -8.99 15.40 -11.48
C ALA A 51 -8.33 14.72 -10.26
N LEU A 52 -7.71 13.55 -10.46
CA LEU A 52 -6.93 12.88 -9.42
C LEU A 52 -5.73 13.74 -8.99
N HIS A 53 -5.00 14.31 -9.95
CA HIS A 53 -3.86 15.19 -9.65
C HIS A 53 -4.29 16.46 -8.92
N ALA A 54 -5.39 17.09 -9.32
CA ALA A 54 -5.97 18.23 -8.64
C ALA A 54 -6.36 17.90 -7.20
N TYR A 55 -7.00 16.74 -6.98
CA TYR A 55 -7.34 16.26 -5.63
C TYR A 55 -6.10 16.08 -4.75
N VAL A 56 -5.04 15.47 -5.29
CA VAL A 56 -3.78 15.24 -4.57
C VAL A 56 -3.02 16.54 -4.27
N ARG A 57 -3.10 17.55 -5.14
CA ARG A 57 -2.49 18.86 -4.91
C ARG A 57 -3.08 19.63 -3.74
N SER A 58 -4.31 19.29 -3.35
CA SER A 58 -4.99 19.91 -2.22
C SER A 58 -4.40 19.51 -0.87
N TYR A 59 -3.54 18.49 -0.81
CA TYR A 59 -2.77 18.18 0.38
C TYR A 59 -1.60 19.17 0.54
N GLY A 60 -1.25 19.45 1.79
CA GLY A 60 -0.14 20.33 2.11
C GLY A 60 0.08 20.43 3.62
N THR A 61 0.93 21.36 3.99
CA THR A 61 1.04 21.84 5.37
C THR A 61 0.19 23.10 5.53
N GLN A 62 0.18 23.67 6.73
CA GLN A 62 -0.36 25.02 6.96
C GLN A 62 0.35 26.11 6.14
N GLU A 63 1.61 25.88 5.74
CA GLU A 63 2.48 26.88 5.12
C GLU A 63 2.63 26.72 3.61
N ALA A 64 2.49 25.51 3.08
CA ALA A 64 2.78 25.20 1.68
C ALA A 64 1.92 24.06 1.14
N LEU A 65 1.55 24.15 -0.14
CA LEU A 65 0.89 23.06 -0.87
C LEU A 65 1.89 21.99 -1.33
N LEU A 66 1.40 20.80 -1.67
CA LEU A 66 2.24 19.66 -2.05
C LEU A 66 3.24 19.98 -3.17
N ASP A 67 2.83 20.66 -4.24
CA ASP A 67 3.72 21.02 -5.34
C ASP A 67 4.83 22.01 -4.90
N GLU A 68 4.57 22.88 -3.92
CA GLU A 68 5.59 23.78 -3.37
C GLU A 68 6.61 23.01 -2.53
N LEU A 69 6.13 22.06 -1.71
CA LEU A 69 6.99 21.15 -0.95
C LEU A 69 7.87 20.29 -1.87
N LEU A 70 7.29 19.73 -2.95
CA LEU A 70 8.04 18.97 -3.95
C LEU A 70 9.11 19.81 -4.65
N LYS A 71 8.80 21.07 -5.00
CA LYS A 71 9.78 22.02 -5.57
C LYS A 71 10.93 22.31 -4.62
N GLN A 72 10.65 22.52 -3.33
CA GLN A 72 11.67 22.76 -2.31
C GLN A 72 12.65 21.59 -2.19
N GLU A 73 12.15 20.37 -2.36
CA GLU A 73 12.96 19.15 -2.35
C GLU A 73 13.60 18.82 -3.72
N GLY A 74 13.47 19.70 -4.72
CA GLY A 74 14.03 19.51 -6.06
C GLY A 74 13.44 18.31 -6.81
N ALA A 75 12.20 17.92 -6.49
CA ALA A 75 11.57 16.71 -7.02
C ALA A 75 10.54 17.03 -8.11
N PRO A 76 10.21 16.04 -8.98
CA PRO A 76 9.13 16.18 -9.95
C PRO A 76 7.80 16.55 -9.28
N LEU A 77 6.96 17.32 -9.95
CA LEU A 77 5.66 17.78 -9.44
C LEU A 77 4.60 16.68 -9.57
N VAL A 78 3.39 16.93 -9.07
CA VAL A 78 2.27 15.95 -9.15
C VAL A 78 1.98 15.51 -10.58
N ASP A 79 2.03 16.40 -11.58
CA ASP A 79 1.73 16.02 -12.99
C ASP A 79 2.74 15.05 -13.62
N GLU A 80 3.95 15.00 -13.08
CA GLU A 80 5.01 14.13 -13.58
C GLU A 80 5.01 12.76 -12.87
N ARG A 81 4.02 12.52 -12.01
CA ARG A 81 3.92 11.34 -11.16
C ARG A 81 2.78 10.42 -11.61
N ARG A 82 2.84 9.19 -11.13
CA ARG A 82 1.86 8.15 -11.36
C ARG A 82 1.40 7.58 -10.02
N PRO A 83 0.08 7.42 -9.82
CA PRO A 83 -0.44 6.78 -8.62
C PRO A 83 -0.05 5.29 -8.59
N ILE A 84 0.50 4.85 -7.46
CA ILE A 84 0.83 3.45 -7.18
C ILE A 84 0.32 3.08 -5.79
N LEU A 85 -0.30 1.91 -5.66
CA LEU A 85 -0.65 1.35 -4.37
C LEU A 85 0.61 0.82 -3.69
N LEU A 86 0.93 1.38 -2.52
CA LEU A 86 2.13 1.03 -1.76
C LEU A 86 1.79 -0.12 -0.81
N GLN A 87 2.21 -1.31 -1.20
CA GLN A 87 1.93 -2.54 -0.47
C GLN A 87 3.04 -2.82 0.54
N GLY A 88 2.66 -2.82 1.80
CA GLY A 88 3.53 -3.14 2.92
C GLY A 88 4.72 -2.19 3.05
N GLU A 89 5.94 -2.72 2.92
CA GLU A 89 7.17 -1.96 3.21
C GLU A 89 7.37 -0.76 2.27
N LEU A 90 6.72 -0.77 1.11
CA LEU A 90 6.74 0.34 0.15
C LEU A 90 6.09 1.61 0.69
N ALA A 91 5.36 1.54 1.81
CA ALA A 91 4.80 2.69 2.51
C ALA A 91 5.58 3.06 3.79
N ASN A 92 6.60 2.28 4.16
CA ASN A 92 7.36 2.52 5.40
C ASN A 92 8.51 3.52 5.14
N PRO A 93 8.54 4.71 5.78
CA PRO A 93 9.59 5.71 5.58
C PRO A 93 11.02 5.20 5.80
N TYR A 94 11.25 4.28 6.74
CA TYR A 94 12.56 3.68 6.93
C TYR A 94 12.99 2.89 5.70
N ARG A 95 12.09 2.06 5.14
CA ARG A 95 12.39 1.25 3.95
C ARG A 95 12.51 2.11 2.69
N LEU A 96 11.70 3.16 2.58
CA LEU A 96 11.85 4.16 1.51
C LEU A 96 13.21 4.87 1.55
N GLN A 97 13.75 5.10 2.75
CA GLN A 97 15.11 5.61 2.93
C GLN A 97 16.17 4.60 2.48
N GLU A 98 16.02 3.32 2.86
CA GLU A 98 16.97 2.26 2.47
C GLU A 98 17.04 2.07 0.95
N MET A 99 15.92 2.15 0.26
CA MET A 99 15.86 2.05 -1.21
C MET A 99 16.25 3.35 -1.94
N ASN A 100 16.57 4.41 -1.19
CA ASN A 100 16.86 5.74 -1.74
C ASN A 100 15.73 6.26 -2.65
N MET A 101 14.48 6.19 -2.17
CA MET A 101 13.29 6.47 -2.99
C MET A 101 13.21 7.93 -3.48
N GLY A 102 13.81 8.90 -2.78
CA GLY A 102 13.58 10.32 -3.08
C GLY A 102 12.18 10.78 -2.63
N PRO A 103 11.85 12.08 -2.78
CA PRO A 103 10.59 12.62 -2.31
C PRO A 103 9.34 11.92 -2.89
N LEU A 104 8.48 11.41 -2.01
CA LEU A 104 7.31 10.61 -2.35
C LEU A 104 6.12 10.97 -1.45
N PRO A 105 5.02 11.50 -2.01
CA PRO A 105 3.77 11.67 -1.27
C PRO A 105 3.18 10.30 -0.91
N LEU A 106 2.80 10.12 0.36
CA LEU A 106 2.13 8.94 0.91
C LEU A 106 0.77 9.35 1.46
N LEU A 107 -0.31 8.90 0.81
CA LEU A 107 -1.67 9.31 1.15
C LEU A 107 -2.50 8.09 1.58
N PRO A 108 -3.20 8.12 2.73
CA PRO A 108 -4.07 7.03 3.13
C PRO A 108 -5.17 6.79 2.10
N VAL A 109 -5.37 5.51 1.80
CA VAL A 109 -6.46 5.04 0.95
C VAL A 109 -7.13 3.85 1.59
N ARG A 110 -8.43 3.69 1.35
CA ARG A 110 -9.17 2.49 1.72
C ARG A 110 -9.23 1.54 0.52
N LEU A 111 -8.83 0.30 0.76
CA LEU A 111 -9.10 -0.83 -0.13
C LEU A 111 -10.51 -1.35 0.12
N GLU A 112 -11.22 -1.75 -0.94
CA GLU A 112 -12.57 -2.33 -0.87
C GLU A 112 -12.66 -3.58 -1.76
N GLY A 113 -13.21 -4.68 -1.23
CA GLY A 113 -13.34 -5.95 -1.96
C GLY A 113 -12.03 -6.69 -2.21
N ILE A 114 -10.89 -6.12 -1.80
CA ILE A 114 -9.54 -6.69 -1.86
C ILE A 114 -8.82 -6.38 -0.55
N CYS A 115 -7.89 -7.25 -0.14
CA CYS A 115 -7.11 -7.11 1.09
C CYS A 115 -5.61 -7.31 0.84
N ARG A 116 -4.78 -6.73 1.70
CA ARG A 116 -3.36 -7.06 1.79
C ARG A 116 -3.15 -8.40 2.46
N THR A 117 -2.32 -9.22 1.85
CA THR A 117 -1.94 -10.55 2.35
C THR A 117 -0.45 -10.79 2.14
N TRP A 118 0.11 -11.73 2.88
CA TRP A 118 1.51 -12.12 2.72
C TRP A 118 1.73 -12.87 1.42
N ALA A 119 2.76 -12.50 0.67
CA ALA A 119 3.26 -13.31 -0.44
C ALA A 119 3.88 -14.61 0.11
N ASP A 120 3.82 -15.71 -0.66
CA ASP A 120 4.58 -16.93 -0.32
C ASP A 120 6.06 -16.78 -0.76
N GLY A 121 6.71 -15.73 -0.28
CA GLY A 121 8.08 -15.37 -0.64
C GLY A 121 8.73 -14.53 0.45
N LEU A 122 9.98 -14.89 0.76
CA LEU A 122 10.84 -14.14 1.68
C LEU A 122 11.74 -13.20 0.88
N ASP A 123 11.95 -12.02 1.43
CA ASP A 123 13.00 -11.09 1.05
C ASP A 123 14.37 -11.69 1.43
N PRO A 124 15.21 -12.07 0.45
CA PRO A 124 16.50 -12.66 0.75
C PRO A 124 17.52 -11.67 1.34
N ARG A 125 17.25 -10.35 1.34
CA ARG A 125 18.11 -9.37 2.05
C ARG A 125 18.05 -9.55 3.56
N ASP A 126 16.91 -9.99 4.08
CA ASP A 126 16.63 -10.06 5.50
C ASP A 126 16.29 -11.49 5.90
N ALA A 127 17.26 -12.41 5.94
CA ALA A 127 17.00 -13.83 6.13
C ALA A 127 16.64 -14.26 7.58
N TYR A 128 16.90 -13.42 8.59
CA TYR A 128 16.65 -13.74 10.00
C TYR A 128 16.13 -12.49 10.74
N PRO A 129 14.82 -12.37 11.03
CA PRO A 129 13.75 -13.37 10.95
C PRO A 129 13.02 -13.53 9.60
N GLY A 130 13.54 -13.05 8.46
CA GLY A 130 12.80 -13.12 7.19
C GLY A 130 11.83 -11.95 7.04
N VAL A 131 11.90 -11.15 5.96
CA VAL A 131 10.83 -10.20 5.59
C VAL A 131 9.91 -10.83 4.55
N HIS A 132 8.60 -10.87 4.82
CA HIS A 132 7.62 -11.26 3.81
C HIS A 132 7.08 -10.02 3.12
N HIS A 133 7.09 -10.03 1.80
CA HIS A 133 6.46 -8.97 1.05
C HIS A 133 4.94 -9.09 1.11
N VAL A 134 4.26 -7.96 0.92
CA VAL A 134 2.81 -7.86 0.91
C VAL A 134 2.32 -7.88 -0.53
N THR A 135 1.29 -8.68 -0.81
CA THR A 135 0.55 -8.70 -2.07
C THR A 135 -0.95 -8.48 -1.82
N LEU A 136 -1.79 -8.67 -2.83
CA LEU A 136 -3.24 -8.48 -2.74
C LEU A 136 -3.98 -9.79 -3.01
N ALA A 137 -5.16 -9.92 -2.43
CA ALA A 137 -6.11 -10.97 -2.73
C ALA A 137 -7.54 -10.42 -2.66
N ARG A 138 -8.43 -11.00 -3.47
CA ARG A 138 -9.87 -10.75 -3.43
C ARG A 138 -10.45 -11.17 -2.08
N THR A 139 -11.31 -10.33 -1.51
CA THR A 139 -12.19 -10.68 -0.39
C THR A 139 -13.44 -9.82 -0.51
N PRO A 140 -14.56 -10.33 -1.07
CA PRO A 140 -15.78 -9.56 -1.23
C PRO A 140 -16.27 -8.99 0.11
N GLY A 141 -16.70 -7.74 0.09
CA GLY A 141 -17.17 -7.01 1.28
C GLY A 141 -16.07 -6.55 2.25
N TRP A 142 -14.79 -6.83 1.95
CA TRP A 142 -13.67 -6.37 2.77
C TRP A 142 -13.42 -4.86 2.66
N TRP A 143 -12.90 -4.26 3.73
CA TRP A 143 -12.26 -2.95 3.68
C TRP A 143 -11.03 -2.86 4.59
N GLU A 144 -10.01 -2.09 4.21
CA GLU A 144 -8.87 -1.77 5.09
C GLU A 144 -8.10 -0.53 4.61
N VAL A 145 -7.41 0.15 5.53
CA VAL A 145 -6.50 1.26 5.20
C VAL A 145 -5.18 0.75 4.63
N SER A 146 -4.75 1.35 3.53
CA SER A 146 -3.43 1.22 2.91
C SER A 146 -2.95 2.62 2.46
N HIS A 147 -2.03 2.68 1.49
CA HIS A 147 -1.32 3.91 1.12
C HIS A 147 -1.17 4.01 -0.37
N LEU A 148 -1.48 5.19 -0.90
CA LEU A 148 -1.18 5.61 -2.25
C LEU A 148 0.15 6.37 -2.27
N GLY A 149 1.01 6.01 -3.20
CA GLY A 149 2.21 6.75 -3.57
C GLY A 149 2.02 7.49 -4.89
N LEU A 150 2.57 8.70 -5.01
CA LEU A 150 2.67 9.41 -6.29
C LEU A 150 4.12 9.35 -6.79
N ALA A 151 4.44 8.30 -7.53
CA ALA A 151 5.80 7.97 -7.91
C ALA A 151 6.18 8.57 -9.28
N SER A 152 7.38 9.12 -9.41
CA SER A 152 7.99 9.43 -10.70
C SER A 152 8.36 8.14 -11.47
N ARG A 153 8.73 8.28 -12.74
CA ARG A 153 9.18 7.14 -13.56
C ARG A 153 10.42 6.46 -12.99
N GLU A 154 11.36 7.23 -12.46
CA GLU A 154 12.59 6.76 -11.83
C GLU A 154 12.28 5.97 -10.56
N GLN A 155 11.37 6.50 -9.75
CA GLN A 155 10.87 5.85 -8.54
C GLN A 155 10.18 4.51 -8.82
N LEU A 156 9.39 4.43 -9.88
CA LEU A 156 8.79 3.15 -10.30
C LEU A 156 9.83 2.09 -10.68
N LYS A 157 10.98 2.49 -11.22
CA LYS A 157 12.10 1.55 -11.48
C LYS A 157 12.72 1.08 -10.17
N ILE A 158 12.93 1.99 -9.20
CA ILE A 158 13.44 1.66 -7.86
C ILE A 158 12.52 0.63 -7.19
N VAL A 159 11.20 0.87 -7.17
CA VAL A 159 10.22 -0.06 -6.59
C VAL A 159 10.32 -1.44 -7.23
N ARG A 160 10.34 -1.51 -8.56
CA ARG A 160 10.46 -2.79 -9.27
C ARG A 160 11.76 -3.51 -8.93
N ASP A 161 12.89 -2.81 -9.01
CA ASP A 161 14.21 -3.40 -8.80
C ASP A 161 14.38 -3.84 -7.33
N TRP A 162 13.82 -3.08 -6.38
CA TRP A 162 13.76 -3.42 -4.97
C TRP A 162 12.99 -4.70 -4.69
N LEU A 163 11.81 -4.85 -5.30
CA LEU A 163 10.94 -6.02 -5.10
C LEU A 163 11.48 -7.27 -5.80
N ASP A 164 12.03 -7.14 -7.01
CA ASP A 164 12.63 -8.27 -7.73
C ASP A 164 13.89 -8.80 -7.03
N ASN A 165 14.63 -7.93 -6.33
CA ASN A 165 15.77 -8.29 -5.49
C ASN A 165 16.76 -9.26 -6.18
N GLY A 166 17.15 -8.92 -7.41
CA GLY A 166 18.04 -9.72 -8.25
C GLY A 166 17.38 -10.88 -8.99
N VAL A 167 16.16 -11.28 -8.62
CA VAL A 167 15.37 -12.30 -9.30
C VAL A 167 14.31 -11.64 -10.18
N ARG A 168 14.69 -11.39 -11.44
CA ARG A 168 13.85 -10.67 -12.40
C ARG A 168 12.47 -11.29 -12.58
N SER A 169 11.47 -10.41 -12.75
CA SER A 169 10.10 -10.78 -13.08
C SER A 169 9.46 -11.65 -11.99
N THR A 170 9.81 -11.40 -10.74
CA THR A 170 9.11 -11.97 -9.58
C THR A 170 7.88 -11.12 -9.29
N TRP A 171 8.03 -9.81 -9.43
CA TRP A 171 6.96 -8.83 -9.30
C TRP A 171 6.59 -8.21 -10.62
N ARG A 172 5.29 -7.96 -10.80
CA ARG A 172 4.77 -7.29 -11.99
C ARG A 172 3.93 -6.09 -11.60
N PRO A 173 4.16 -4.90 -12.20
CA PRO A 173 3.21 -3.80 -12.12
C PRO A 173 1.97 -4.14 -12.96
N VAL A 174 0.79 -3.96 -12.38
CA VAL A 174 -0.49 -4.39 -12.96
C VAL A 174 -1.58 -3.35 -12.73
N LYS A 175 -2.64 -3.45 -13.53
CA LYS A 175 -3.92 -2.78 -13.30
C LYS A 175 -4.88 -3.77 -12.67
N LEU A 176 -5.57 -3.35 -11.62
CA LEU A 176 -6.54 -4.18 -10.95
C LEU A 176 -7.81 -4.27 -11.80
N GLY A 177 -8.33 -5.49 -11.98
CA GLY A 177 -9.60 -5.72 -12.67
C GLY A 177 -10.81 -5.78 -11.74
N GLU A 178 -10.58 -5.68 -10.44
CA GLU A 178 -11.60 -5.82 -9.40
C GLU A 178 -11.21 -5.06 -8.13
N GLY A 179 -12.16 -5.03 -7.19
CA GLY A 179 -12.05 -4.22 -5.98
C GLY A 179 -12.25 -2.75 -6.26
N ALA A 180 -11.98 -1.94 -5.25
CA ALA A 180 -12.00 -0.49 -5.31
C ALA A 180 -10.91 0.08 -4.39
N VAL A 181 -10.42 1.26 -4.74
CA VAL A 181 -9.47 2.03 -3.93
C VAL A 181 -9.97 3.46 -3.86
N ARG A 182 -10.09 4.03 -2.66
CA ARG A 182 -10.53 5.40 -2.46
C ARG A 182 -9.63 6.15 -1.48
N PHE A 183 -9.61 7.47 -1.55
CA PHE A 183 -8.99 8.24 -0.47
C PHE A 183 -9.74 8.03 0.84
N GLU A 184 -9.00 7.99 1.95
CA GLU A 184 -9.55 7.80 3.29
C GLU A 184 -9.05 8.92 4.21
N HIS A 185 -9.99 9.69 4.75
CA HIS A 185 -9.75 10.80 5.67
C HIS A 185 -10.10 10.45 7.12
N ASP A 186 -10.77 9.32 7.37
CA ASP A 186 -10.98 8.80 8.71
C ASP A 186 -9.80 7.93 9.14
N ALA A 187 -8.89 8.53 9.91
CA ALA A 187 -7.74 7.84 10.51
C ALA A 187 -8.15 6.76 11.55
N THR A 188 -9.42 6.72 11.96
CA THR A 188 -9.93 5.76 12.94
C THR A 188 -10.55 4.50 12.31
N LEU A 189 -10.66 4.46 10.97
CA LEU A 189 -11.24 3.32 10.25
C LEU A 189 -10.54 2.01 10.62
N GLN A 190 -11.31 1.09 11.19
CA GLN A 190 -10.84 -0.27 11.47
C GLN A 190 -11.28 -1.24 10.37
N PRO A 191 -10.42 -2.20 9.97
CA PRO A 191 -10.83 -3.27 9.08
C PRO A 191 -11.83 -4.22 9.77
N PRO A 192 -12.57 -5.06 9.01
CA PRO A 192 -13.35 -6.14 9.60
C PRO A 192 -12.51 -7.01 10.52
N SER A 193 -13.12 -7.52 11.59
CA SER A 193 -12.46 -8.43 12.51
C SER A 193 -12.32 -9.84 11.91
N SER A 194 -11.47 -10.68 12.52
CA SER A 194 -11.31 -12.08 12.07
C SER A 194 -12.61 -12.91 12.21
N SER A 195 -13.51 -12.54 13.14
CA SER A 195 -14.81 -13.19 13.31
C SER A 195 -15.84 -12.78 12.25
N ASP A 196 -15.63 -11.67 11.56
CA ASP A 196 -16.52 -11.21 10.48
C ASP A 196 -16.25 -11.93 9.14
N VAL A 197 -15.17 -12.72 9.08
CA VAL A 197 -14.77 -13.46 7.88
C VAL A 197 -15.51 -14.79 7.79
N GLU A 198 -16.35 -14.90 6.76
CA GLU A 198 -17.05 -16.12 6.39
C GLU A 198 -16.24 -16.89 5.34
N TRP A 199 -16.27 -18.23 5.39
CA TRP A 199 -15.62 -19.09 4.41
C TRP A 199 -16.59 -20.19 3.95
N ASP A 200 -16.82 -20.28 2.65
CA ASP A 200 -17.71 -21.29 2.05
C ASP A 200 -16.99 -22.57 1.60
N GLY A 201 -15.71 -22.72 2.00
CA GLY A 201 -14.83 -23.80 1.55
C GLY A 201 -13.98 -23.44 0.33
N THR A 202 -14.30 -22.36 -0.38
CA THR A 202 -13.54 -21.88 -1.55
C THR A 202 -13.15 -20.42 -1.42
N THR A 203 -14.09 -19.54 -1.07
CA THR A 203 -13.91 -18.09 -1.02
C THR A 203 -14.18 -17.55 0.37
N GLU A 204 -13.35 -16.59 0.80
CA GLU A 204 -13.59 -15.79 2.00
C GLU A 204 -14.33 -14.50 1.66
N ARG A 205 -15.31 -14.12 2.47
CA ARG A 205 -16.07 -12.86 2.33
C ARG A 205 -16.38 -12.22 3.68
N VAL A 206 -16.78 -10.96 3.65
CA VAL A 206 -17.35 -10.23 4.79
C VAL A 206 -18.74 -9.75 4.39
N SER A 207 -19.74 -10.01 5.24
CA SER A 207 -21.13 -9.59 5.00
C SER A 207 -21.55 -8.38 5.82
N VAL A 208 -20.70 -7.93 6.75
CA VAL A 208 -20.94 -6.74 7.57
C VAL A 208 -20.95 -5.50 6.64
N PRO A 209 -21.88 -4.54 6.85
CA PRO A 209 -21.91 -3.33 6.04
C PRO A 209 -20.60 -2.53 6.13
N THR A 210 -20.08 -2.14 4.96
CA THR A 210 -18.89 -1.28 4.86
C THR A 210 -19.21 0.12 5.39
N PRO A 211 -18.31 0.74 6.18
CA PRO A 211 -18.46 2.13 6.63
C PRO A 211 -18.58 3.11 5.45
N PRO A 212 -19.28 4.25 5.63
CA PRO A 212 -19.37 5.27 4.59
C PRO A 212 -18.00 5.72 4.08
N PRO A 213 -17.87 6.04 2.78
CA PRO A 213 -16.66 6.67 2.25
C PRO A 213 -16.46 8.07 2.86
N THR A 214 -15.20 8.48 2.93
CA THR A 214 -14.81 9.83 3.34
C THR A 214 -14.09 10.58 2.22
N GLY A 215 -13.85 9.91 1.09
CA GLY A 215 -13.13 10.46 -0.05
C GLY A 215 -13.42 9.72 -1.37
N PRO A 216 -12.97 10.30 -2.49
CA PRO A 216 -13.37 9.88 -3.81
C PRO A 216 -12.74 8.54 -4.20
N LEU A 217 -13.44 7.84 -5.09
CA LEU A 217 -12.95 6.60 -5.69
C LEU A 217 -11.83 6.91 -6.68
N ILE A 218 -10.73 6.18 -6.65
CA ILE A 218 -9.65 6.28 -7.63
C ILE A 218 -9.95 5.30 -8.77
N SER A 219 -9.96 5.80 -10.01
CA SER A 219 -10.06 4.93 -11.20
C SER A 219 -8.91 3.92 -11.20
N LEU A 220 -9.25 2.62 -11.28
CA LEU A 220 -8.25 1.55 -11.31
C LEU A 220 -7.39 1.60 -12.59
N ASP A 221 -7.88 2.24 -13.65
CA ASP A 221 -7.11 2.46 -14.87
C ASP A 221 -6.00 3.50 -14.66
N ALA A 222 -6.15 4.40 -13.69
CA ALA A 222 -5.10 5.32 -13.27
C ALA A 222 -4.09 4.66 -12.29
N LEU A 223 -4.56 3.83 -11.36
CA LEU A 223 -3.75 3.23 -10.28
C LEU A 223 -2.85 2.08 -10.74
N LEU A 224 -1.58 2.07 -10.36
CA LEU A 224 -0.70 0.91 -10.49
C LEU A 224 -0.70 0.10 -9.19
N ALA A 225 -0.68 -1.23 -9.26
CA ALA A 225 -0.38 -2.10 -8.13
C ALA A 225 0.74 -3.07 -8.51
N VAL A 226 1.37 -3.72 -7.53
CA VAL A 226 2.38 -4.75 -7.77
C VAL A 226 1.92 -6.10 -7.23
N VAL A 227 2.07 -7.14 -8.02
CA VAL A 227 1.68 -8.51 -7.63
C VAL A 227 2.85 -9.46 -7.74
N HIS A 228 2.91 -10.41 -6.81
CA HIS A 228 3.94 -11.43 -6.77
C HIS A 228 3.55 -12.58 -7.71
N THR A 229 4.09 -12.57 -8.92
CA THR A 229 3.62 -13.45 -10.01
C THR A 229 4.06 -14.91 -9.89
N ARG A 230 5.13 -15.19 -9.15
CA ARG A 230 5.67 -16.56 -9.06
C ARG A 230 4.99 -17.42 -8.00
N GLN A 231 4.65 -16.80 -6.87
CA GLN A 231 4.16 -17.50 -5.66
C GLN A 231 2.89 -16.85 -5.09
N GLY A 232 2.24 -15.95 -5.85
CA GLY A 232 0.98 -15.30 -5.49
C GLY A 232 0.93 -14.86 -4.03
N CYS A 233 -0.11 -15.28 -3.32
CA CYS A 233 -0.19 -15.14 -1.87
C CYS A 233 -0.02 -16.48 -1.15
N TYR A 234 0.34 -16.40 0.12
CA TYR A 234 0.38 -17.57 0.99
C TYR A 234 -0.99 -18.24 1.11
N ASN A 235 -1.00 -19.56 0.99
CA ASN A 235 -2.18 -20.41 1.13
C ASN A 235 -2.17 -21.11 2.49
N HIS A 236 -3.05 -20.68 3.38
CA HIS A 236 -3.26 -21.35 4.66
C HIS A 236 -4.45 -22.29 4.60
N ARG A 237 -4.26 -23.50 4.04
CA ARG A 237 -5.31 -24.55 3.94
C ARG A 237 -6.59 -24.03 3.26
N GLY A 238 -6.42 -23.27 2.18
CA GLY A 238 -7.50 -22.66 1.39
C GLY A 238 -7.91 -21.26 1.86
N ARG A 239 -7.26 -20.71 2.91
CA ARG A 239 -7.60 -19.42 3.50
C ARG A 239 -6.48 -18.40 3.35
N LEU A 240 -6.84 -17.11 3.40
CA LEU A 240 -5.89 -16.00 3.28
C LEU A 240 -5.27 -15.65 4.64
N ALA A 241 -3.98 -15.31 4.62
CA ALA A 241 -3.30 -14.70 5.77
C ALA A 241 -3.28 -13.17 5.60
N ARG A 242 -4.33 -12.49 6.06
CA ARG A 242 -4.45 -11.02 5.95
C ARG A 242 -3.45 -10.32 6.87
N CYS A 243 -2.75 -9.32 6.35
CA CYS A 243 -1.71 -8.61 7.10
C CYS A 243 -2.25 -7.89 8.34
N VAL A 244 -3.52 -7.46 8.31
CA VAL A 244 -4.17 -6.79 9.45
C VAL A 244 -4.59 -7.75 10.57
N HIS A 245 -4.77 -9.03 10.27
CA HIS A 245 -5.15 -10.05 11.27
C HIS A 245 -3.97 -10.85 11.78
N VAL A 246 -2.98 -11.08 10.90
CA VAL A 246 -1.79 -11.86 11.22
C VAL A 246 -0.57 -11.04 10.87
N HIS A 247 0.01 -10.38 11.88
CA HIS A 247 1.26 -9.64 11.72
C HIS A 247 2.44 -10.57 11.41
N GLN A 248 3.51 -10.00 10.86
CA GLN A 248 4.60 -10.78 10.28
C GLN A 248 5.22 -11.79 11.23
N ARG A 249 5.50 -11.43 12.49
CA ARG A 249 6.03 -12.38 13.47
C ARG A 249 5.10 -13.57 13.68
N ALA A 250 3.81 -13.31 13.91
CA ALA A 250 2.81 -14.37 14.10
C ALA A 250 2.65 -15.22 12.84
N PHE A 251 2.73 -14.59 11.67
CA PHE A 251 2.72 -15.27 10.38
C PHE A 251 3.93 -16.21 10.24
N HIS A 252 5.13 -15.70 10.48
CA HIS A 252 6.38 -16.45 10.34
C HIS A 252 6.46 -17.63 11.34
N ASP A 253 6.15 -17.37 12.61
CA ASP A 253 6.29 -18.36 13.67
C ASP A 253 5.16 -19.42 13.63
N GLY A 254 3.93 -18.97 13.34
CA GLY A 254 2.73 -19.78 13.49
C GLY A 254 2.20 -20.39 12.19
N LEU A 255 2.29 -19.68 11.07
CA LEU A 255 1.60 -20.06 9.83
C LEU A 255 2.52 -20.47 8.70
N PHE A 256 3.60 -19.73 8.45
CA PHE A 256 4.39 -19.83 7.23
C PHE A 256 5.04 -21.20 7.07
N ARG A 257 4.76 -21.87 5.96
CA ARG A 257 5.40 -23.11 5.53
C ARG A 257 5.67 -23.00 4.03
N LYS A 258 6.94 -22.94 3.64
CA LYS A 258 7.36 -22.76 2.24
C LYS A 258 6.66 -23.76 1.31
N GLY A 259 6.18 -23.27 0.17
CA GLY A 259 5.58 -24.10 -0.89
C GLY A 259 4.05 -24.21 -0.80
N SER A 260 3.42 -23.37 0.02
CA SER A 260 1.95 -23.28 0.12
C SER A 260 1.51 -21.92 -0.41
N SER A 261 1.24 -21.85 -1.71
CA SER A 261 0.82 -20.62 -2.40
C SER A 261 -0.49 -20.81 -3.14
N HIS A 262 -1.33 -19.78 -3.17
CA HIS A 262 -2.30 -19.60 -4.24
C HIS A 262 -1.59 -18.98 -5.44
N ARG A 263 -1.99 -19.34 -6.66
CA ARG A 263 -1.53 -18.59 -7.83
C ARG A 263 -2.21 -17.23 -7.85
N TRP A 264 -1.51 -16.22 -8.36
CA TRP A 264 -2.01 -14.85 -8.32
C TRP A 264 -3.29 -14.67 -9.16
N ASP A 265 -3.42 -15.41 -10.25
CA ASP A 265 -4.57 -15.37 -11.18
C ASP A 265 -5.81 -16.08 -10.62
N ASP A 266 -5.65 -16.96 -9.63
CA ASP A 266 -6.78 -17.55 -8.90
C ASP A 266 -7.39 -16.57 -7.89
N ILE A 267 -6.57 -15.69 -7.30
CA ILE A 267 -6.95 -14.83 -6.17
C ILE A 267 -7.19 -13.37 -6.54
N LEU A 268 -6.80 -12.96 -7.74
CA LEU A 268 -6.92 -11.56 -8.17
C LEU A 268 -7.14 -11.46 -9.69
N THR A 269 -8.17 -10.72 -10.09
CA THR A 269 -8.42 -10.36 -11.50
C THR A 269 -7.58 -9.15 -11.87
N LEU A 270 -6.85 -9.24 -12.98
CA LEU A 270 -6.06 -8.14 -13.55
C LEU A 270 -6.62 -7.68 -14.91
N ARG A 271 -6.32 -6.44 -15.30
CA ARG A 271 -6.58 -5.89 -16.63
C ARG A 271 -5.31 -5.83 -17.48
#